data_AF-A0A228E7M5-F1
#
_entry.id   AF-A0A228E7M5-F1
#
_cell.length_a   1.000
_cell.length_b   1.000
_cell.length_c   1.000
_cell.angle_alpha   90.00
_cell.angle_beta   90.00
_cell.angle_gamma   90.00
#
_symmetry.space_group_name_H-M   'P 1'
#
loop_
_entity.id
_entity.type
_entity.pdbx_description
1 polymer ?
#
loop_
_entity_poly.entity_id
_entity_poly.type
_entity_poly.pdbx_seq_one_letter_code
_entity_poly.pdbx_strand_id
1 'polypeptide(L)'
;MRDLCRARLSHFTDLSSQRRGNANPPLSEATEYLLHSNADSMNIMDSSNQDATNTYNEIGRTVVSFMVDCGMKDADVNPSHLSLAFEYAYEPLSRFWRDFDLATVMEAVSARFPDWHSAAQARNQSAAQVLREVDDILHANATDEANAEMLMALPVQVRPTEAQAATDWICAELQKRGLESERRFAERDGWRCGERALEVARSLEQAAVGIQCERVGTRTARMVRDRMLAAGRV
;
A
#
# COMPACT_ATOMS: atom_id res chain seq x y z
N MET A 1 -0.82 21.12 -0.34
CA MET A 1 -0.32 19.78 -0.72
C MET A 1 1.06 19.43 -0.14
N ARG A 2 1.80 20.34 0.54
CA ARG A 2 3.08 20.00 1.20
C ARG A 2 2.95 19.62 2.68
N ASP A 3 1.79 19.87 3.29
CA ASP A 3 1.67 19.83 4.76
C ASP A 3 1.10 18.51 5.32
N LEU A 4 0.44 17.69 4.50
CA LEU A 4 -0.03 16.35 4.91
C LEU A 4 1.06 15.26 4.79
N CYS A 5 2.01 15.39 3.84
CA CYS A 5 3.14 14.46 3.72
C CYS A 5 4.23 14.66 4.80
N ARG A 6 4.26 15.81 5.50
CA ARG A 6 5.30 16.08 6.51
C ARG A 6 5.05 15.33 7.83
N ALA A 7 3.79 15.09 8.20
CA ALA A 7 3.43 14.50 9.48
C ALA A 7 3.79 13.00 9.60
N ARG A 8 3.83 12.26 8.48
CA ARG A 8 4.15 10.82 8.47
C ARG A 8 5.66 10.54 8.47
N LEU A 9 6.47 11.46 7.93
CA LEU A 9 7.94 11.33 7.88
C LEU A 9 8.64 11.69 9.19
N SER A 10 8.02 12.50 10.06
CA SER A 10 8.58 12.89 11.36
C SER A 10 8.64 11.74 12.39
N HIS A 11 7.85 10.68 12.21
CA HIS A 11 7.89 9.52 13.11
C HIS A 11 9.11 8.61 12.92
N PHE A 12 9.82 8.72 11.80
CA PHE A 12 10.96 7.86 11.50
C PHE A 12 12.26 8.32 12.18
N THR A 13 12.31 9.55 12.71
CA THR A 13 13.51 10.13 13.33
C THR A 13 13.51 10.18 14.85
N ASP A 14 12.44 9.76 15.53
CA ASP A 14 12.22 10.10 16.96
C ASP A 14 11.88 8.91 17.88
N LEU A 15 12.36 7.70 17.56
CA LEU A 15 12.15 6.49 18.38
C LEU A 15 13.30 6.16 19.34
N SER A 16 14.27 7.06 19.55
CA SER A 16 15.43 6.82 20.41
C SER A 16 15.46 7.58 21.73
N SER A 17 14.44 8.39 22.07
CA SER A 17 14.53 9.22 23.28
C SER A 17 13.22 9.50 24.01
N GLN A 18 12.57 8.49 24.61
CA GLN A 18 11.84 8.69 25.87
C GLN A 18 11.45 7.37 26.58
N ARG A 19 12.36 6.86 27.41
CA ARG A 19 12.04 6.08 28.61
C ARG A 19 12.45 6.89 29.82
N ARG A 20 11.48 7.32 30.64
CA ARG A 20 11.53 7.47 32.12
C ARG A 20 10.42 8.43 32.58
N GLY A 21 9.58 7.97 33.51
CA GLY A 21 8.75 8.86 34.32
C GLY A 21 7.39 8.30 34.73
N ASN A 22 7.36 7.26 35.56
CA ASN A 22 6.17 6.85 36.32
C ASN A 22 5.80 7.91 37.37
N ALA A 23 4.51 8.24 37.48
CA ALA A 23 3.85 8.57 38.75
C ALA A 23 2.32 8.60 38.58
N ASN A 24 1.60 7.66 39.21
CA ASN A 24 0.15 7.75 39.47
C ASN A 24 -0.09 8.35 40.86
N PRO A 25 -1.14 9.17 41.06
CA PRO A 25 -1.80 9.36 42.34
C PRO A 25 -3.23 8.72 42.36
N PRO A 26 -3.87 8.62 43.53
CA PRO A 26 -4.72 7.48 43.88
C PRO A 26 -6.22 7.65 43.52
N LEU A 27 -6.87 6.48 43.45
CA LEU A 27 -8.30 6.26 43.23
C LEU A 27 -9.17 6.85 44.35
N SER A 28 -10.22 7.57 43.96
CA SER A 28 -11.39 7.85 44.78
C SER A 28 -12.62 7.27 44.08
N GLU A 29 -13.38 6.51 44.87
CA GLU A 29 -14.62 5.79 44.60
C GLU A 29 -15.60 6.46 43.64
N ALA A 30 -15.93 5.78 42.54
CA ALA A 30 -17.29 5.65 42.03
C ALA A 30 -17.31 4.64 40.87
N THR A 31 -18.45 3.98 40.69
CA THR A 31 -18.88 3.25 39.48
C THR A 31 -18.63 1.74 39.43
N GLU A 32 -19.19 1.04 40.41
CA GLU A 32 -19.58 -0.37 40.27
C GLU A 32 -20.85 -0.46 39.38
N TYR A 33 -20.72 -0.25 38.04
CA TYR A 33 -21.80 -0.59 37.07
C TYR A 33 -21.34 -0.77 35.60
N LEU A 34 -20.03 -0.99 35.33
CA LEU A 34 -19.50 -1.13 33.95
C LEU A 34 -18.44 -2.24 33.80
N LEU A 35 -18.66 -3.43 34.37
CA LEU A 35 -17.68 -4.54 34.28
C LEU A 35 -18.07 -5.71 33.36
N HIS A 36 -19.21 -5.66 32.68
CA HIS A 36 -19.61 -6.73 31.75
C HIS A 36 -19.70 -6.31 30.27
N SER A 37 -19.29 -5.07 29.91
CA SER A 37 -19.32 -4.58 28.52
C SER A 37 -17.95 -4.19 27.95
N ASN A 38 -16.89 -4.13 28.77
CA ASN A 38 -15.58 -3.65 28.32
C ASN A 38 -14.59 -4.76 27.95
N ALA A 39 -14.78 -6.00 28.42
CA ALA A 39 -13.87 -7.10 28.06
C ALA A 39 -14.03 -7.56 26.61
N ASP A 40 -15.26 -7.52 26.07
CA ASP A 40 -15.53 -7.92 24.69
C ASP A 40 -15.09 -6.86 23.68
N SER A 41 -15.21 -5.57 24.00
CA SER A 41 -14.70 -4.49 23.12
C SER A 41 -13.17 -4.36 23.15
N MET A 42 -12.50 -4.67 24.26
CA MET A 42 -11.03 -4.69 24.32
C MET A 42 -10.42 -5.87 23.56
N ASN A 43 -11.04 -7.06 23.59
CA ASN A 43 -10.56 -8.23 22.85
C ASN A 43 -10.76 -8.15 21.33
N ILE A 44 -11.84 -7.52 20.86
CA ILE A 44 -12.12 -7.36 19.42
C ILE A 44 -11.14 -6.38 18.78
N MET A 45 -10.77 -5.29 19.47
CA MET A 45 -9.77 -4.34 18.98
C MET A 45 -8.36 -4.95 18.93
N ASP A 46 -7.94 -5.70 19.94
CA ASP A 46 -6.61 -6.33 19.98
C ASP A 46 -6.43 -7.40 18.90
N SER A 47 -7.45 -8.25 18.68
CA SER A 47 -7.42 -9.28 17.62
C SER A 47 -7.32 -8.66 16.23
N SER A 48 -8.12 -7.62 15.95
CA SER A 48 -8.12 -6.97 14.62
C SER A 48 -6.80 -6.28 14.29
N ASN A 49 -6.15 -5.70 15.31
CA ASN A 49 -4.88 -5.01 15.16
C ASN A 49 -3.73 -6.01 15.01
N GLN A 50 -3.82 -7.17 15.69
CA GLN A 50 -2.86 -8.26 15.57
C GLN A 50 -2.97 -8.97 14.20
N ASP A 51 -4.18 -9.15 13.68
CA ASP A 51 -4.43 -9.72 12.35
C ASP A 51 -3.90 -8.80 11.24
N ALA A 52 -4.17 -7.49 11.31
CA ALA A 52 -3.60 -6.52 10.38
C ALA A 52 -2.06 -6.52 10.41
N THR A 53 -1.47 -6.50 11.62
CA THR A 53 -0.01 -6.59 11.80
C THR A 53 0.57 -7.87 11.20
N ASN A 54 -0.12 -9.00 11.34
CA ASN A 54 0.30 -10.28 10.75
C ASN A 54 0.28 -10.24 9.22
N THR A 55 -0.75 -9.64 8.61
CA THR A 55 -0.86 -9.48 7.15
C THR A 55 0.28 -8.65 6.57
N TYR A 56 0.59 -7.47 7.14
CA TYR A 56 1.68 -6.65 6.58
C TYR A 56 3.06 -7.24 6.81
N ASN A 57 3.24 -8.01 7.89
CA ASN A 57 4.44 -8.82 8.07
C ASN A 57 4.57 -9.87 6.97
N GLU A 58 3.47 -10.50 6.52
CA GLU A 58 3.47 -11.43 5.40
C GLU A 58 3.75 -10.73 4.07
N ILE A 59 3.13 -9.59 3.80
CA ILE A 59 3.43 -8.76 2.62
C ILE A 59 4.91 -8.37 2.61
N GLY A 60 5.45 -7.92 3.74
CA GLY A 60 6.88 -7.59 3.88
C GLY A 60 7.78 -8.79 3.59
N ARG A 61 7.44 -9.99 4.08
CA ARG A 61 8.17 -11.23 3.75
C ARG A 61 8.08 -11.56 2.26
N THR A 62 6.92 -11.40 1.63
CA THR A 62 6.71 -11.65 0.20
C THR A 62 7.53 -10.70 -0.67
N VAL A 63 7.54 -9.41 -0.31
CA VAL A 63 8.40 -8.39 -0.96
C VAL A 63 9.87 -8.77 -0.83
N VAL A 64 10.33 -9.08 0.37
CA VAL A 64 11.73 -9.49 0.61
C VAL A 64 12.08 -10.76 -0.16
N SER A 65 11.22 -11.78 -0.16
CA SER A 65 11.43 -13.02 -0.90
C SER A 65 11.57 -12.75 -2.39
N PHE A 66 10.70 -11.91 -2.97
CA PHE A 66 10.80 -11.51 -4.37
C PHE A 66 12.15 -10.87 -4.69
N MET A 67 12.59 -9.91 -3.87
CA MET A 67 13.87 -9.21 -4.08
C MET A 67 15.05 -10.18 -4.00
N VAL A 68 15.04 -11.12 -3.05
CA VAL A 68 16.07 -12.16 -2.90
C VAL A 68 16.06 -13.12 -4.09
N ASP A 69 14.89 -13.60 -4.51
CA ASP A 69 14.74 -14.49 -5.67
C ASP A 69 15.19 -13.82 -6.98
N CYS A 70 15.14 -12.49 -7.03
CA CYS A 70 15.67 -11.69 -8.13
C CYS A 70 17.17 -11.39 -8.04
N GLY A 71 17.86 -11.88 -7.01
CA GLY A 71 19.29 -11.64 -6.79
C GLY A 71 19.65 -10.19 -6.44
N MET A 72 18.68 -9.42 -5.93
CA MET A 72 18.88 -8.02 -5.57
C MET A 72 19.79 -7.88 -4.36
N LYS A 73 20.53 -6.76 -4.30
CA LYS A 73 21.42 -6.36 -3.22
C LYS A 73 21.01 -5.01 -2.64
N ASP A 74 21.72 -4.52 -1.63
CA ASP A 74 21.48 -3.22 -1.00
C ASP A 74 21.42 -2.06 -2.02
N ALA A 75 22.28 -2.07 -3.04
CA ALA A 75 22.29 -1.05 -4.10
C ALA A 75 21.09 -1.11 -5.05
N ASP A 76 20.35 -2.22 -5.02
CA ASP A 76 19.16 -2.46 -5.85
C ASP A 76 17.87 -2.04 -5.14
N VAL A 77 17.90 -1.64 -3.87
CA VAL A 77 16.73 -1.06 -3.18
C VAL A 77 16.50 0.35 -3.71
N ASN A 78 15.62 0.47 -4.70
CA ASN A 78 15.25 1.73 -5.36
C ASN A 78 13.76 1.70 -5.73
N PRO A 79 13.16 2.86 -6.08
CA PRO A 79 11.71 2.95 -6.29
C PRO A 79 11.16 1.98 -7.35
N SER A 80 11.88 1.79 -8.46
CA SER A 80 11.44 0.91 -9.53
C SER A 80 11.42 -0.57 -9.11
N HIS A 81 12.45 -1.02 -8.38
CA HIS A 81 12.51 -2.40 -7.90
C HIS A 81 11.52 -2.65 -6.76
N LEU A 82 11.35 -1.69 -5.85
CA LEU A 82 10.36 -1.76 -4.79
C LEU A 82 8.95 -1.79 -5.36
N SER A 83 8.65 -0.94 -6.35
CA SER A 83 7.36 -0.97 -7.06
C SER A 83 7.08 -2.36 -7.64
N LEU A 84 8.06 -2.97 -8.32
CA LEU A 84 7.88 -4.31 -8.87
C LEU A 84 7.68 -5.38 -7.78
N ALA A 85 8.40 -5.28 -6.67
CA ALA A 85 8.23 -6.18 -5.53
C ALA A 85 6.85 -6.03 -4.88
N PHE A 86 6.31 -4.81 -4.83
CA PHE A 86 4.97 -4.55 -4.32
C PHE A 86 3.90 -5.11 -5.27
N GLU A 87 4.09 -4.96 -6.58
CA GLU A 87 3.22 -5.61 -7.59
C GLU A 87 3.22 -7.14 -7.47
N TYR A 88 4.36 -7.74 -7.09
CA TYR A 88 4.45 -9.18 -6.82
C TYR A 88 3.65 -9.59 -5.57
N ALA A 89 3.70 -8.76 -4.53
CA ALA A 89 2.98 -8.99 -3.28
C ALA A 89 1.50 -8.57 -3.35
N TYR A 90 1.06 -7.98 -4.47
CA TYR A 90 -0.32 -7.56 -4.65
C TYR A 90 -1.29 -8.73 -4.58
N GLU A 91 -2.31 -8.57 -3.73
CA GLU A 91 -3.49 -9.41 -3.72
C GLU A 91 -4.70 -8.60 -4.20
N PRO A 92 -5.57 -9.16 -5.06
CA PRO A 92 -6.76 -8.49 -5.57
C PRO A 92 -7.86 -8.41 -4.50
N LEU A 93 -7.56 -7.71 -3.41
CA LEU A 93 -8.47 -7.39 -2.31
C LEU A 93 -8.85 -5.91 -2.39
N SER A 94 -10.08 -5.59 -1.98
CA SER A 94 -10.46 -4.19 -1.81
C SER A 94 -9.56 -3.53 -0.76
N ARG A 95 -9.21 -2.27 -1.01
CA ARG A 95 -8.34 -1.45 -0.17
C ARG A 95 -6.89 -1.91 -0.02
N PHE A 96 -6.42 -2.92 -0.76
CA PHE A 96 -5.06 -3.43 -0.62
C PHE A 96 -4.02 -2.31 -0.70
N TRP A 97 -4.14 -1.46 -1.72
CA TRP A 97 -3.20 -0.35 -1.92
C TRP A 97 -3.44 0.80 -0.96
N ARG A 98 -4.71 1.12 -0.70
CA ARG A 98 -5.08 2.20 0.22
C ARG A 98 -4.63 1.94 1.66
N ASP A 99 -4.64 0.68 2.06
CA ASP A 99 -4.26 0.27 3.40
C ASP A 99 -2.80 -0.24 3.44
N PHE A 100 -2.03 -0.15 2.35
CA PHE A 100 -0.65 -0.65 2.30
C PHE A 100 0.25 0.01 3.36
N ASP A 101 0.77 -0.78 4.31
CA ASP A 101 1.68 -0.29 5.35
C ASP A 101 3.14 -0.28 4.86
N LEU A 102 3.50 0.82 4.20
CA LEU A 102 4.86 1.03 3.70
C LEU A 102 5.91 0.98 4.82
N ALA A 103 5.59 1.40 6.05
CA ALA A 103 6.56 1.43 7.14
C ALA A 103 6.95 0.00 7.53
N THR A 104 5.96 -0.85 7.83
CA THR A 104 6.18 -2.27 8.17
C THR A 104 6.91 -3.02 7.05
N VAL A 105 6.54 -2.79 5.78
CA VAL A 105 7.22 -3.42 4.64
C VAL A 105 8.67 -2.94 4.52
N MET A 106 8.94 -1.64 4.68
CA MET A 106 10.30 -1.10 4.59
C MET A 106 11.18 -1.47 5.78
N GLU A 107 10.61 -1.75 6.95
CA GLU A 107 11.34 -2.35 8.07
C GLU A 107 11.84 -3.75 7.70
N ALA A 108 11.01 -4.60 7.10
CA ALA A 108 11.40 -5.93 6.62
C ALA A 108 12.49 -5.85 5.53
N VAL A 109 12.35 -4.93 4.57
CA VAL A 109 13.37 -4.66 3.53
C VAL A 109 14.69 -4.21 4.17
N SER A 110 14.64 -3.26 5.11
CA SER A 110 15.83 -2.74 5.78
C SER A 110 16.53 -3.78 6.64
N ALA A 111 15.78 -4.71 7.25
CA ALA A 111 16.36 -5.84 7.98
C ALA A 111 17.13 -6.80 7.05
N ARG A 112 16.67 -6.97 5.80
CA ARG A 112 17.34 -7.84 4.81
C ARG A 112 18.51 -7.16 4.08
N PHE A 113 18.41 -5.85 3.87
CA PHE A 113 19.35 -5.04 3.09
C PHE A 113 19.89 -3.88 3.95
N PRO A 114 20.66 -4.14 5.02
CA PRO A 114 20.99 -3.13 6.03
C PRO A 114 21.75 -1.90 5.49
N ASP A 115 22.48 -2.04 4.37
CA ASP A 115 23.32 -0.99 3.82
C ASP A 115 22.64 -0.18 2.70
N TRP A 116 21.36 -0.44 2.43
CA TRP A 116 20.65 0.19 1.30
C TRP A 116 20.61 1.72 1.39
N HIS A 117 20.53 2.27 2.61
CA HIS A 117 20.57 3.71 2.85
C HIS A 117 21.89 4.32 2.36
N SER A 118 23.00 3.67 2.71
CA SER A 118 24.35 4.06 2.29
C SER A 118 24.53 3.91 0.79
N ALA A 119 23.99 2.83 0.21
CA ALA A 119 24.05 2.56 -1.22
C ALA A 119 23.24 3.57 -2.05
N ALA A 120 22.06 3.99 -1.56
CA ALA A 120 21.29 5.07 -2.17
C ALA A 120 22.09 6.39 -2.16
N GLN A 121 22.70 6.72 -1.03
CA GLN A 121 23.50 7.95 -0.89
C GLN A 121 24.69 7.95 -1.87
N ALA A 122 25.34 6.80 -2.08
CA ALA A 122 26.41 6.65 -3.07
C ALA A 122 25.94 6.92 -4.52
N ARG A 123 24.63 6.80 -4.79
CA ARG A 123 23.98 7.13 -6.07
C ARG A 123 23.42 8.55 -6.11
N ASN A 124 23.79 9.40 -5.15
CA ASN A 124 23.27 10.76 -4.97
C ASN A 124 21.75 10.82 -4.73
N GLN A 125 21.17 9.76 -4.17
CA GLN A 125 19.77 9.72 -3.75
C GLN A 125 19.71 9.48 -2.24
N SER A 126 18.93 10.28 -1.52
CA SER A 126 18.69 10.02 -0.09
C SER A 126 17.62 8.94 0.09
N ALA A 127 17.68 8.18 1.17
CA ALA A 127 16.64 7.22 1.53
C ALA A 127 15.24 7.88 1.58
N ALA A 128 15.16 9.13 2.05
CA ALA A 128 13.92 9.90 2.05
C ALA A 128 13.40 10.22 0.63
N GLN A 129 14.27 10.36 -0.38
CA GLN A 129 13.83 10.49 -1.78
C GLN A 129 13.25 9.18 -2.30
N VAL A 130 13.95 8.05 -2.04
CA VAL A 130 13.44 6.72 -2.40
C VAL A 130 12.06 6.48 -1.81
N LEU A 131 11.88 6.72 -0.51
CA LEU A 131 10.60 6.52 0.17
C LEU A 131 9.50 7.42 -0.36
N ARG A 132 9.79 8.68 -0.72
CA ARG A 132 8.79 9.58 -1.32
C ARG A 132 8.35 9.11 -2.70
N GLU A 133 9.30 8.71 -3.56
CA GLU A 133 8.96 8.20 -4.89
C GLU A 133 8.14 6.91 -4.81
N VAL A 134 8.42 6.06 -3.81
CA VAL A 134 7.63 4.85 -3.55
C VAL A 134 6.24 5.18 -3.01
N ASP A 135 6.11 6.16 -2.10
CA ASP A 135 4.83 6.64 -1.59
C ASP A 135 3.96 7.21 -2.71
N ASP A 136 4.54 7.96 -3.66
CA ASP A 136 3.84 8.48 -4.85
C ASP A 136 3.29 7.34 -5.72
N ILE A 137 4.04 6.23 -5.88
CA ILE A 137 3.61 5.05 -6.63
C ILE A 137 2.44 4.35 -5.92
N LEU A 138 2.55 4.14 -4.60
CA LEU A 138 1.47 3.54 -3.80
C LEU A 138 0.21 4.41 -3.82
N HIS A 139 0.37 5.73 -3.77
CA HIS A 139 -0.74 6.66 -3.86
C HIS A 139 -1.46 6.59 -5.22
N ALA A 140 -0.70 6.45 -6.32
CA ALA A 140 -1.29 6.23 -7.65
C ALA A 140 -2.09 4.91 -7.68
N ASN A 141 -1.51 3.81 -7.20
CA ASN A 141 -2.20 2.51 -7.13
C ASN A 141 -3.46 2.56 -6.26
N ALA A 142 -3.42 3.25 -5.11
CA ALA A 142 -4.58 3.43 -4.23
C ALA A 142 -5.67 4.29 -4.88
N THR A 143 -5.28 5.26 -5.71
CA THR A 143 -6.23 6.08 -6.47
C THR A 143 -6.92 5.26 -7.56
N ASP A 144 -6.16 4.43 -8.29
CA ASP A 144 -6.72 3.52 -9.29
C ASP A 144 -7.71 2.52 -8.66
N GLU A 145 -7.36 1.99 -7.47
CA GLU A 145 -8.23 1.11 -6.68
C GLU A 145 -9.51 1.83 -6.22
N ALA A 146 -9.42 3.05 -5.70
CA ALA A 146 -10.59 3.82 -5.32
C ALA A 146 -11.50 4.13 -6.52
N ASN A 147 -10.92 4.42 -7.68
CA ASN A 147 -11.66 4.62 -8.93
C ASN A 147 -12.34 3.32 -9.38
N ALA A 148 -11.67 2.18 -9.27
CA ALA A 148 -12.25 0.88 -9.55
C ALA A 148 -13.43 0.57 -8.63
N GLU A 149 -13.32 0.84 -7.32
CA GLU A 149 -14.41 0.68 -6.35
C GLU A 149 -15.63 1.53 -6.73
N MET A 150 -15.43 2.78 -7.18
CA MET A 150 -16.52 3.63 -7.67
C MET A 150 -17.20 3.06 -8.92
N LEU A 151 -16.43 2.54 -9.89
CA LEU A 151 -16.99 1.89 -11.07
C LEU A 151 -17.74 0.60 -10.72
N MET A 152 -17.23 -0.16 -9.77
CA MET A 152 -17.84 -1.41 -9.31
C MET A 152 -19.16 -1.20 -8.57
N ALA A 153 -19.35 -0.02 -7.96
CA ALA A 153 -20.61 0.36 -7.34
C ALA A 153 -21.75 0.61 -8.35
N LEU A 154 -21.44 0.73 -9.64
CA LEU A 154 -22.44 0.81 -10.71
C LEU A 154 -23.07 -0.56 -11.02
N PRO A 155 -24.35 -0.61 -11.43
CA PRO A 155 -24.90 -1.78 -12.07
C PRO A 155 -24.06 -2.19 -13.30
N VAL A 156 -23.80 -3.49 -13.46
CA VAL A 156 -22.94 -4.03 -14.53
C VAL A 156 -23.34 -3.54 -15.92
N GLN A 157 -24.64 -3.37 -16.17
CA GLN A 157 -25.18 -2.99 -17.48
C GLN A 157 -24.85 -1.54 -17.88
N VAL A 158 -24.52 -0.68 -16.93
CA VAL A 158 -24.21 0.75 -17.18
C VAL A 158 -22.75 1.09 -16.90
N ARG A 159 -21.95 0.12 -16.44
CA ARG A 159 -20.56 0.36 -16.15
C ARG A 159 -19.80 0.61 -17.46
N PRO A 160 -18.99 1.68 -17.55
CA PRO A 160 -18.10 1.89 -18.69
C PRO A 160 -17.18 0.67 -18.90
N THR A 161 -16.97 0.28 -20.16
CA THR A 161 -16.05 -0.81 -20.54
C THR A 161 -14.80 -0.31 -21.26
N GLU A 162 -14.85 0.94 -21.75
CA GLU A 162 -13.76 1.57 -22.49
C GLU A 162 -13.03 2.58 -21.60
N ALA A 163 -11.70 2.68 -21.75
CA ALA A 163 -10.85 3.50 -20.90
C ALA A 163 -11.27 4.97 -20.89
N GLN A 164 -11.52 5.58 -22.05
CA GLN A 164 -11.93 6.99 -22.10
C GLN A 164 -13.29 7.23 -21.45
N ALA A 165 -14.27 6.35 -21.69
CA ALA A 165 -15.59 6.45 -21.08
C ALA A 165 -15.54 6.28 -19.55
N ALA A 166 -14.66 5.40 -19.06
CA ALA A 166 -14.39 5.24 -17.64
C ALA A 166 -13.75 6.50 -17.05
N THR A 167 -12.73 7.08 -17.70
CA THR A 167 -12.12 8.35 -17.29
C THR A 167 -13.15 9.47 -17.20
N ASP A 168 -13.96 9.67 -18.24
CA ASP A 168 -14.97 10.73 -18.28
C ASP A 168 -15.98 10.57 -17.14
N TRP A 169 -16.42 9.33 -16.88
CA TRP A 169 -17.32 9.02 -15.77
C TRP A 169 -16.65 9.26 -14.41
N ILE A 170 -15.41 8.81 -14.21
CA ILE A 170 -14.65 8.99 -12.96
C ILE A 170 -14.48 10.48 -12.65
N CYS A 171 -14.05 11.29 -13.63
CA CYS A 171 -13.86 12.72 -13.45
C CYS A 171 -15.17 13.42 -13.06
N ALA A 172 -16.29 13.08 -13.73
CA ALA A 172 -17.60 13.62 -13.40
C ALA A 172 -18.07 13.21 -12.00
N GLU A 173 -17.85 11.97 -11.60
CA GLU A 173 -18.24 11.49 -10.27
C GLU A 173 -17.37 12.11 -9.16
N LEU A 174 -16.06 12.26 -9.37
CA LEU A 174 -15.17 12.96 -8.45
C LEU A 174 -15.56 14.44 -8.30
N GLN A 175 -15.91 15.10 -9.41
CA GLN A 175 -16.44 16.47 -9.38
C GLN A 175 -17.72 16.56 -8.55
N LYS A 176 -18.68 15.66 -8.78
CA LYS A 176 -19.95 15.60 -8.04
C LYS A 176 -19.73 15.40 -6.53
N ARG A 177 -18.68 14.67 -6.13
CA ARG A 177 -18.31 14.43 -4.73
C ARG A 177 -17.45 15.55 -4.12
N GLY A 178 -17.04 16.55 -4.89
CA GLY A 178 -16.15 17.62 -4.43
C GLY A 178 -14.70 17.17 -4.18
N LEU A 179 -14.28 16.04 -4.74
CA LEU A 179 -12.94 15.45 -4.59
C LEU A 179 -11.98 16.03 -5.63
N GLU A 180 -11.65 17.32 -5.46
CA GLU A 180 -10.98 18.12 -6.47
C GLU A 180 -9.51 17.72 -6.70
N SER A 181 -8.79 17.25 -5.67
CA SER A 181 -7.42 16.75 -5.80
C SER A 181 -7.36 15.51 -6.67
N GLU A 182 -8.25 14.57 -6.39
CA GLU A 182 -8.40 13.29 -7.06
C GLU A 182 -8.87 13.51 -8.49
N ARG A 183 -9.81 14.44 -8.72
CA ARG A 183 -10.25 14.83 -10.06
C ARG A 183 -9.08 15.35 -10.89
N ARG A 184 -8.28 16.29 -10.37
CA ARG A 184 -7.11 16.81 -11.10
C ARG A 184 -6.07 15.73 -11.38
N PHE A 185 -5.89 14.79 -10.45
CA PHE A 185 -5.02 13.64 -10.66
C PHE A 185 -5.52 12.78 -11.82
N ALA A 186 -6.81 12.41 -11.81
CA ALA A 186 -7.46 11.64 -12.87
C ALA A 186 -7.39 12.35 -14.24
N GLU A 187 -7.63 13.66 -14.27
CA GLU A 187 -7.55 14.47 -15.50
C GLU A 187 -6.13 14.54 -16.07
N ARG A 188 -5.12 14.67 -15.21
CA ARG A 188 -3.71 14.67 -15.62
C ARG A 188 -3.31 13.31 -16.22
N ASP A 189 -3.82 12.22 -15.65
CA ASP A 189 -3.54 10.87 -16.11
C ASP A 189 -4.33 10.51 -17.40
N GLY A 190 -5.46 11.19 -17.60
CA GLY A 190 -6.27 11.10 -18.80
C GLY A 190 -6.87 9.70 -18.98
N TRP A 191 -6.77 9.14 -20.19
CA TRP A 191 -7.34 7.82 -20.50
C TRP A 191 -6.72 6.68 -19.67
N ARG A 192 -5.51 6.86 -19.12
CA ARG A 192 -4.84 5.86 -18.26
C ARG A 192 -5.57 5.65 -16.94
N CYS A 193 -6.17 6.69 -16.38
CA CYS A 193 -7.00 6.60 -15.17
C CYS A 193 -8.12 5.56 -15.35
N GLY A 194 -8.87 5.66 -16.45
CA GLY A 194 -9.93 4.70 -16.77
C GLY A 194 -9.40 3.31 -17.11
N GLU A 195 -8.29 3.21 -17.86
CA GLU A 195 -7.65 1.91 -18.15
C GLU A 195 -7.27 1.17 -16.85
N ARG A 196 -6.59 1.84 -15.92
CA ARG A 196 -6.14 1.26 -14.66
C ARG A 196 -7.29 0.92 -13.72
N ALA A 197 -8.28 1.79 -13.61
CA ALA A 197 -9.47 1.52 -12.82
C ALA A 197 -10.24 0.29 -13.35
N LEU A 198 -10.37 0.13 -14.67
CA LEU A 198 -11.00 -1.04 -15.28
C LEU A 198 -10.18 -2.33 -15.08
N GLU A 199 -8.86 -2.23 -15.16
CA GLU A 199 -7.94 -3.35 -14.89
C GLU A 199 -8.07 -3.84 -13.44
N VAL A 200 -8.08 -2.92 -12.47
CA VAL A 200 -8.26 -3.24 -11.05
C VAL A 200 -9.66 -3.80 -10.80
N ALA A 201 -10.71 -3.18 -11.34
CA ALA A 201 -12.09 -3.67 -11.20
C ALA A 201 -12.23 -5.11 -11.70
N ARG A 202 -11.68 -5.42 -12.88
CA ARG A 202 -11.67 -6.78 -13.43
C ARG A 202 -10.93 -7.77 -12.51
N SER A 203 -9.81 -7.35 -11.94
CA SER A 203 -9.02 -8.18 -11.03
C SER A 203 -9.80 -8.51 -9.76
N LEU A 204 -10.47 -7.52 -9.17
CA LEU A 204 -11.33 -7.69 -7.99
C LEU A 204 -12.53 -8.59 -8.28
N GLU A 205 -13.20 -8.41 -9.43
CA GLU A 205 -14.35 -9.24 -9.81
C GLU A 205 -13.99 -10.70 -10.04
N GLN A 206 -12.86 -10.96 -10.70
CA GLN A 206 -12.38 -12.33 -10.92
C GLN A 206 -11.95 -12.98 -9.60
N ALA A 207 -11.27 -12.24 -8.72
CA ALA A 207 -10.91 -12.72 -7.39
C ALA A 207 -12.14 -13.09 -6.56
N ALA A 208 -13.22 -12.30 -6.63
CA ALA A 208 -14.46 -12.56 -5.90
C ALA A 208 -15.14 -13.88 -6.29
N VAL A 209 -14.90 -14.40 -7.50
CA VAL A 209 -15.40 -15.71 -7.96
C VAL A 209 -14.33 -16.82 -7.89
N GLY A 210 -13.22 -16.57 -7.19
CA GLY A 210 -12.13 -17.53 -7.01
C GLY A 210 -11.26 -17.75 -8.25
N ILE A 211 -11.37 -16.88 -9.26
CA ILE A 211 -10.51 -16.93 -10.45
C ILE A 211 -9.26 -16.10 -10.16
N GLN A 212 -8.09 -16.72 -10.29
CA GLN A 212 -6.84 -15.99 -10.24
C GLN A 212 -6.75 -15.06 -11.45
N CYS A 213 -6.89 -13.75 -11.19
CA CYS A 213 -6.62 -12.69 -12.14
C CYS A 213 -5.36 -11.95 -11.73
N GLU A 214 -4.50 -11.70 -12.69
CA GLU A 214 -3.30 -10.91 -12.47
C GLU A 214 -3.41 -9.60 -13.23
N ARG A 215 -3.22 -8.50 -12.50
CA ARG A 215 -2.89 -7.21 -13.08
C ARG A 215 -1.60 -7.33 -13.91
N VAL A 216 -1.45 -6.51 -14.95
CA VAL A 216 -0.24 -6.49 -15.79
C VAL A 216 1.02 -6.30 -14.95
N GLY A 217 0.97 -5.47 -13.91
CA GLY A 217 2.08 -5.28 -12.96
C GLY A 217 2.48 -6.59 -12.27
N THR A 218 1.52 -7.27 -11.63
CA THR A 218 1.72 -8.56 -10.96
C THR A 218 2.29 -9.61 -11.91
N ARG A 219 1.72 -9.75 -13.13
CA ARG A 219 2.23 -10.68 -14.15
C ARG A 219 3.67 -10.36 -14.52
N THR A 220 3.98 -9.09 -14.73
CA THR A 220 5.33 -8.63 -15.07
C THR A 220 6.32 -8.98 -13.95
N ALA A 221 5.93 -8.76 -12.69
CA ALA A 221 6.75 -9.10 -11.55
C ALA A 221 7.03 -10.61 -11.48
N ARG A 222 6.00 -11.47 -11.62
CA ARG A 222 6.19 -12.92 -11.68
C ARG A 222 7.14 -13.34 -12.80
N MET A 223 6.94 -12.81 -14.01
CA MET A 223 7.82 -13.11 -15.15
C MET A 223 9.28 -12.71 -14.89
N VAL A 224 9.51 -11.56 -14.23
CA VAL A 224 10.87 -11.14 -13.85
C VAL A 224 11.48 -12.12 -12.85
N ARG A 225 10.75 -12.49 -11.80
CA ARG A 225 11.20 -13.47 -10.80
C ARG A 225 11.55 -14.81 -11.45
N ASP A 226 10.65 -15.36 -12.25
CA ASP A 226 10.83 -16.66 -12.90
C ASP A 226 12.05 -16.66 -13.82
N ARG A 227 12.28 -15.55 -14.53
CA ARG A 227 13.46 -15.36 -15.38
C ARG A 227 14.75 -15.32 -14.55
N MET A 228 14.76 -14.63 -13.40
CA MET A 228 15.95 -14.55 -12.55
C MET A 228 16.28 -15.89 -11.89
N LEU A 229 15.27 -16.63 -11.44
CA LEU A 229 15.42 -17.99 -10.92
C LEU A 229 15.98 -18.93 -11.99
N ALA A 230 15.44 -18.90 -13.21
CA ALA A 230 15.92 -19.73 -14.31
C ALA A 230 17.36 -19.40 -14.76
N ALA A 231 17.80 -18.15 -14.55
CA ALA A 231 19.14 -17.70 -14.92
C ALA A 231 20.24 -18.07 -13.90
N GLY A 232 19.89 -18.72 -12.77
CA GLY A 232 20.87 -19.13 -11.75
C GLY A 232 21.60 -17.96 -11.09
N ARG A 233 20.99 -16.78 -11.03
CA ARG A 233 21.56 -15.56 -10.41
C ARG A 233 21.20 -15.40 -8.93
N VAL A 234 20.81 -16.47 -8.26
CA VAL A 234 20.51 -16.50 -6.81
C VAL A 234 21.69 -17.08 -6.06
#